data_AF-A0A263DLR9-F1
#
_entry.id   AF-A0A263DLR9-F1
#
_cell.length_a   1.000
_cell.length_b   1.000
_cell.length_c   1.000
_cell.angle_alpha   90.00
_cell.angle_beta   90.00
_cell.angle_gamma   90.00
#
_symmetry.space_group_name_H-M   'P 1'
#
loop_
_entity.id
_entity.type
_entity.pdbx_description
1 polymer ?
#
loop_
_entity_poly.entity_id
_entity_poly.type
_entity_poly.pdbx_seq_one_letter_code
_entity_poly.pdbx_strand_id
1 'polypeptide(L)'
;MRVLVLGGDGYLGWPTALHLSDTGDEVGIVDNFLRRRYDDEMGVESLVPIEPLEVRTDVWHDLTGRRIETFVGDLVDAEFLFDVVRRFRPDTIVHFAEQRSAPYSMIDRAHAVHTQHNNVIGNLNLLYAIAEIDPSIHLVKLGTMGEYGTPNIDIEEGWLEIEHKGRRDRVMFPKRPNSFYHLSKVHDSHNIEFACRIWGLRATDLNQGVVYGQQTPQTERDPRLATRFDYDAVFGTVLNRFVIQAVLGEPLTVYGSGGQTRGIIDIRDTVECIRLAAANPAEPGEFRVFNQLTESMSVHEMAKAVSDTFPGIVEVENLENPRVEADQHYYNVVFTGLPSLGLQPHRLSDTLITSLFPVVEQHRERVNHTALSPTVRWRSPSNDLAT
;
A
#
# COMPACT_ATOMS: atom_id res chain seq x y z
N MET A 1 -20.77 -8.75 -5.95
CA MET A 1 -21.09 -7.39 -5.45
C MET A 1 -20.56 -6.35 -6.43
N ARG A 2 -20.93 -5.09 -6.27
CA ARG A 2 -20.38 -3.96 -7.01
C ARG A 2 -19.26 -3.34 -6.19
N VAL A 3 -18.02 -3.41 -6.68
CA VAL A 3 -16.85 -2.91 -5.96
C VAL A 3 -16.19 -1.79 -6.73
N LEU A 4 -16.12 -0.60 -6.13
CA LEU A 4 -15.43 0.54 -6.69
C LEU A 4 -14.02 0.62 -6.10
N VAL A 5 -12.99 0.46 -6.93
CA VAL A 5 -11.58 0.50 -6.55
C VAL A 5 -11.02 1.88 -6.87
N LEU A 6 -10.83 2.71 -5.86
CA LEU A 6 -10.18 4.01 -5.98
C LEU A 6 -8.66 3.80 -5.97
N GLY A 7 -7.95 4.31 -6.97
CA GLY A 7 -6.50 4.10 -7.15
C GLY A 7 -6.21 2.82 -7.92
N GLY A 8 -7.15 2.39 -8.78
CA GLY A 8 -7.14 1.12 -9.46
C GLY A 8 -6.09 0.98 -10.57
N ASP A 9 -5.38 2.04 -10.95
CA ASP A 9 -4.22 1.93 -11.86
C ASP A 9 -2.89 1.66 -11.12
N GLY A 10 -2.91 1.83 -9.79
CA GLY A 10 -1.74 1.69 -8.93
C GLY A 10 -1.26 0.25 -8.73
N TYR A 11 -0.11 0.12 -8.04
CA TYR A 11 0.56 -1.16 -7.77
C TYR A 11 -0.34 -2.21 -7.12
N LEU A 12 -1.17 -1.81 -6.15
CA LEU A 12 -2.10 -2.68 -5.43
C LEU A 12 -3.51 -2.65 -6.01
N GLY A 13 -3.98 -1.46 -6.40
CA GLY A 13 -5.33 -1.28 -6.92
C GLY A 13 -5.59 -2.07 -8.21
N TRP A 14 -4.61 -2.11 -9.12
CA TRP A 14 -4.74 -2.85 -10.38
C TRP A 14 -4.92 -4.37 -10.17
N PRO A 15 -3.99 -5.09 -9.51
CA PRO A 15 -4.17 -6.51 -9.27
C PRO A 15 -5.39 -6.81 -8.39
N THR A 16 -5.77 -5.93 -7.46
CA THR A 16 -7.02 -6.07 -6.69
C THR A 16 -8.24 -5.99 -7.60
N ALA A 17 -8.31 -5.02 -8.52
CA ALA A 17 -9.44 -4.89 -9.44
C ALA A 17 -9.59 -6.12 -10.35
N LEU A 18 -8.48 -6.64 -10.87
CA LEU A 18 -8.48 -7.89 -11.64
C LEU A 18 -8.95 -9.07 -10.79
N HIS A 19 -8.43 -9.20 -9.57
CA HIS A 19 -8.78 -10.30 -8.67
C HIS A 19 -10.27 -10.31 -8.32
N LEU A 20 -10.83 -9.17 -7.94
CA LEU A 20 -12.27 -9.02 -7.64
C LEU A 20 -13.14 -9.32 -8.87
N SER A 21 -12.73 -8.85 -10.05
CA SER A 21 -13.44 -9.14 -11.30
C SER A 21 -13.45 -10.64 -11.59
N ASP A 22 -12.30 -11.31 -11.43
CA ASP A 22 -12.13 -12.75 -11.64
C ASP A 22 -13.00 -13.57 -10.67
N THR A 23 -13.18 -13.09 -9.44
CA THR A 23 -14.05 -13.73 -8.43
C THR A 23 -15.55 -13.49 -8.62
N GLY A 24 -15.94 -12.72 -9.64
CA GLY A 24 -17.35 -12.55 -10.01
C GLY A 24 -17.94 -11.18 -9.73
N ASP A 25 -17.16 -10.24 -9.17
CA ASP A 25 -17.66 -8.91 -8.83
C ASP A 25 -17.76 -8.00 -10.07
N GLU A 26 -18.73 -7.08 -10.02
CA GLU A 26 -18.81 -5.96 -10.95
C GLU A 26 -17.85 -4.89 -10.43
N VAL A 27 -16.81 -4.59 -11.20
CA VAL A 27 -15.71 -3.73 -10.74
C VAL A 27 -15.68 -2.41 -11.51
N GLY A 28 -15.57 -1.32 -10.76
CA GLY A 28 -15.24 0.01 -11.28
C GLY A 28 -13.88 0.45 -10.77
N ILE A 29 -13.11 1.17 -11.58
CA ILE A 29 -11.84 1.81 -11.21
C ILE A 29 -12.02 3.32 -11.24
N VAL A 30 -11.54 4.00 -10.21
CA VAL A 30 -11.37 5.47 -10.20
C VAL A 30 -9.90 5.79 -10.10
N ASP A 31 -9.35 6.60 -11.00
CA ASP A 31 -7.95 7.03 -10.93
C ASP A 31 -7.75 8.38 -11.66
N ASN A 32 -6.81 9.21 -11.21
CA ASN A 32 -6.43 10.47 -11.88
C ASN A 32 -5.05 10.41 -12.55
N PHE A 33 -4.41 9.23 -12.54
CA PHE A 33 -3.07 8.93 -13.05
C PHE A 33 -1.95 9.76 -12.41
N LEU A 34 -2.19 10.36 -11.25
CA LEU A 34 -1.21 11.19 -10.57
C LEU A 34 0.05 10.39 -10.19
N ARG A 35 -0.09 9.10 -9.87
CA ARG A 35 1.05 8.20 -9.64
C ARG A 35 1.97 8.08 -10.85
N ARG A 36 1.44 8.09 -12.09
CA ARG A 36 2.26 8.09 -13.31
C ARG A 36 2.97 9.42 -13.51
N ARG A 37 2.32 10.55 -13.18
CA ARG A 37 2.98 11.87 -13.19
C ARG A 37 4.12 11.99 -12.18
N TYR A 38 4.04 11.31 -11.03
CA TYR A 38 5.17 11.23 -10.11
C TYR A 38 6.37 10.49 -10.69
N ASP A 39 6.17 9.51 -11.59
CA ASP A 39 7.28 8.85 -12.28
C ASP A 39 8.04 9.87 -13.15
N ASP A 40 7.29 10.69 -13.91
CA ASP A 40 7.87 11.78 -14.72
C ASP A 40 8.63 12.79 -13.85
N GLU A 41 8.05 13.20 -12.71
CA GLU A 41 8.66 14.15 -11.77
C GLU A 41 9.95 13.62 -11.15
N MET A 42 9.98 12.32 -10.82
CA MET A 42 11.16 11.67 -10.22
C MET A 42 12.19 11.22 -11.26
N GLY A 43 11.90 11.34 -12.57
CA GLY A 43 12.79 10.88 -13.63
C GLY A 43 13.00 9.36 -13.62
N VAL A 44 11.97 8.60 -13.24
CA VAL A 44 12.00 7.14 -13.12
C VAL A 44 10.84 6.52 -13.88
N GLU A 45 10.93 5.21 -14.10
CA GLU A 45 9.83 4.42 -14.64
C GLU A 45 9.75 3.09 -13.90
N SER A 46 8.61 2.40 -14.03
CA SER A 46 8.48 1.03 -13.53
C SER A 46 9.47 0.11 -14.26
N LEU A 47 10.12 -0.78 -13.50
CA LEU A 47 11.02 -1.81 -14.06
C LEU A 47 10.29 -2.66 -15.09
N VAL A 48 9.12 -3.20 -14.70
CA VAL A 48 8.23 -3.89 -15.63
C VAL A 48 7.39 -2.86 -16.37
N PRO A 49 7.41 -2.83 -17.72
CA PRO A 49 6.61 -1.88 -18.48
C PRO A 49 5.12 -2.12 -18.24
N ILE A 50 4.35 -1.03 -18.15
CA ILE A 50 2.92 -1.09 -17.89
C ILE A 50 2.13 -0.34 -18.96
N GLU A 51 1.07 -0.97 -19.45
CA GLU A 51 0.19 -0.36 -20.45
C GLU A 51 -0.71 0.74 -19.85
N PRO A 52 -1.27 1.64 -20.68
CA PRO A 52 -2.37 2.52 -20.29
C PRO A 52 -3.56 1.74 -19.72
N LEU A 53 -4.33 2.37 -18.83
CA LEU A 53 -5.44 1.72 -18.15
C LEU A 53 -6.51 1.20 -19.12
N GLU A 54 -6.76 1.93 -20.21
CA GLU A 54 -7.74 1.53 -21.24
C GLU A 54 -7.30 0.24 -21.94
N VAL A 55 -6.03 0.12 -22.30
CA VAL A 55 -5.48 -1.10 -22.90
C VAL A 55 -5.56 -2.26 -21.90
N ARG A 56 -5.22 -2.01 -20.64
CA ARG A 56 -5.30 -3.00 -19.57
C ARG A 56 -6.71 -3.55 -19.38
N THR A 57 -7.73 -2.69 -19.35
CA THR A 57 -9.13 -3.12 -19.18
C THR A 57 -9.70 -3.79 -20.44
N ASP A 58 -9.31 -3.34 -21.63
CA ASP A 58 -9.68 -4.00 -22.90
C ASP A 58 -9.11 -5.42 -22.97
N VAL A 59 -7.82 -5.61 -22.64
CA VAL A 59 -7.19 -6.94 -22.60
C VAL A 59 -7.88 -7.85 -21.60
N TRP A 60 -8.24 -7.34 -20.41
CA TRP A 60 -8.99 -8.13 -19.44
C TRP A 60 -10.36 -8.56 -19.99
N HIS A 61 -11.06 -7.66 -20.69
CA HIS A 61 -12.33 -7.96 -21.33
C HIS A 61 -12.19 -9.01 -22.42
N ASP A 62 -11.19 -8.90 -23.29
CA ASP A 62 -10.94 -9.85 -24.37
C ASP A 62 -10.63 -11.27 -23.84
N LEU A 63 -9.86 -11.36 -22.74
CA LEU A 63 -9.47 -12.64 -22.15
C LEU A 63 -10.59 -13.31 -21.34
N THR A 64 -11.47 -12.53 -20.71
CA THR A 64 -12.40 -13.06 -19.70
C THR A 64 -13.89 -12.83 -20.00
N GLY A 65 -14.19 -11.96 -20.95
CA GLY A 65 -15.54 -11.43 -21.19
C GLY A 65 -16.03 -10.45 -20.12
N ARG A 66 -15.27 -10.18 -19.06
CA ARG A 66 -15.66 -9.29 -17.96
C ARG A 66 -15.21 -7.86 -18.21
N ARG A 67 -16.08 -6.88 -17.93
CA ARG A 67 -15.75 -5.46 -18.09
C ARG A 67 -15.43 -4.84 -16.74
N ILE A 68 -14.40 -4.01 -16.72
CA ILE A 68 -14.07 -3.13 -15.60
C ILE A 68 -14.39 -1.71 -16.06
N GLU A 69 -15.34 -1.04 -15.41
CA GLU A 69 -15.69 0.34 -15.76
C GLU A 69 -14.61 1.30 -15.24
N THR A 70 -14.27 2.33 -16.00
CA THR A 70 -13.22 3.28 -15.63
C THR A 70 -13.78 4.69 -15.50
N PHE A 71 -13.42 5.36 -14.41
CA PHE A 71 -13.75 6.76 -14.13
C PHE A 71 -12.45 7.53 -13.89
N VAL A 72 -12.17 8.52 -14.75
CA VAL A 72 -10.93 9.30 -14.65
C VAL A 72 -11.22 10.64 -13.97
N GLY A 73 -10.66 10.85 -12.79
CA GLY A 73 -10.87 12.08 -12.03
C GLY A 73 -10.26 12.03 -10.62
N ASP A 74 -10.19 13.20 -9.99
CA ASP A 74 -9.54 13.41 -8.71
C ASP A 74 -10.54 13.26 -7.55
N LEU A 75 -10.15 12.59 -6.45
CA LEU A 75 -11.00 12.46 -5.27
C LEU A 75 -11.16 13.78 -4.51
N VAL A 76 -10.26 14.74 -4.70
CA VAL A 76 -10.38 16.09 -4.14
C VAL A 76 -11.50 16.87 -4.84
N ASP A 77 -11.86 16.50 -6.07
CA ASP A 77 -13.08 16.98 -6.73
C ASP A 77 -14.31 16.21 -6.20
N ALA A 78 -15.00 16.85 -5.25
CA ALA A 78 -16.18 16.27 -4.62
C ALA A 78 -17.33 16.02 -5.62
N GLU A 79 -17.54 16.89 -6.62
CA GLU A 79 -18.64 16.70 -7.58
C GLU A 79 -18.41 15.44 -8.42
N PHE A 80 -17.18 15.26 -8.90
CA PHE A 80 -16.77 14.04 -9.60
C PHE A 80 -17.02 12.80 -8.74
N LEU A 81 -16.56 12.81 -7.47
CA LEU A 81 -16.69 11.65 -6.60
C LEU A 81 -18.15 11.29 -6.31
N PHE A 82 -18.99 12.28 -6.03
CA PHE A 82 -20.42 12.08 -5.81
C PHE A 82 -21.10 11.50 -7.05
N ASP A 83 -20.76 11.99 -8.24
CA ASP A 83 -21.34 11.51 -9.49
C ASP A 83 -20.92 10.06 -9.81
N VAL A 84 -19.66 9.71 -9.56
CA VAL A 84 -19.18 8.33 -9.71
C VAL A 84 -19.91 7.39 -8.75
N VAL A 85 -20.02 7.75 -7.46
CA VAL A 85 -20.72 6.90 -6.46
C VAL A 85 -22.20 6.75 -6.83
N ARG A 86 -22.89 7.82 -7.27
CA ARG A 86 -24.29 7.74 -7.74
C ARG A 86 -24.46 6.88 -8.98
N ARG A 87 -23.53 6.98 -9.94
CA ARG A 87 -23.60 6.23 -11.21
C ARG A 87 -23.29 4.75 -11.00
N PHE A 88 -22.19 4.47 -10.31
CA PHE A 88 -21.70 3.11 -10.11
C PHE A 88 -22.46 2.37 -9.00
N ARG A 89 -23.06 3.06 -8.01
CA ARG A 89 -23.81 2.45 -6.91
C ARG A 89 -23.08 1.25 -6.27
N PRO A 90 -21.85 1.46 -5.73
CA PRO A 90 -21.06 0.37 -5.16
C PRO A 90 -21.76 -0.22 -3.93
N ASP A 91 -21.57 -1.52 -3.68
CA ASP A 91 -21.82 -2.13 -2.37
C ASP A 91 -20.62 -1.92 -1.44
N THR A 92 -19.42 -1.92 -2.02
CA THR A 92 -18.14 -1.75 -1.31
C THR A 92 -17.23 -0.80 -2.10
N ILE A 93 -16.51 0.07 -1.38
CA ILE A 93 -15.47 0.92 -1.95
C ILE A 93 -14.12 0.51 -1.35
N VAL A 94 -13.14 0.22 -2.20
CA VAL A 94 -11.75 -0.04 -1.80
C VAL A 94 -10.92 1.21 -2.10
N HIS A 95 -10.29 1.79 -1.09
CA HIS A 95 -9.58 3.07 -1.23
C HIS A 95 -8.05 2.90 -1.18
N PHE A 96 -7.42 2.95 -2.36
CA PHE A 96 -5.96 3.02 -2.58
C PHE A 96 -5.47 4.38 -3.11
N ALA A 97 -6.36 5.23 -3.62
CA ALA A 97 -6.08 6.51 -4.29
C ALA A 97 -5.45 7.59 -3.40
N GLU A 98 -4.19 7.40 -3.00
CA GLU A 98 -3.46 8.31 -2.12
C GLU A 98 -1.98 8.39 -2.51
N GLN A 99 -1.34 9.52 -2.20
CA GLN A 99 0.12 9.64 -2.25
C GLN A 99 0.70 8.74 -1.14
N ARG A 100 1.36 7.64 -1.52
CA ARG A 100 1.74 6.55 -0.61
C ARG A 100 3.21 6.49 -0.19
N SER A 101 4.06 7.32 -0.76
CA SER A 101 5.50 7.30 -0.54
C SER A 101 5.89 8.17 0.65
N ALA A 102 6.53 7.54 1.65
CA ALA A 102 7.14 8.24 2.76
C ALA A 102 8.29 9.16 2.29
N PRO A 103 9.27 8.70 1.48
CA PRO A 103 10.27 9.60 0.91
C PRO A 103 9.67 10.79 0.15
N TYR A 104 8.68 10.56 -0.73
CA TYR A 104 8.05 11.64 -1.51
C TYR A 104 7.48 12.72 -0.59
N SER A 105 6.76 12.30 0.47
CA SER A 105 6.18 13.22 1.46
C SER A 105 7.21 14.04 2.25
N MET A 106 8.50 13.70 2.16
CA MET A 106 9.60 14.32 2.89
C MET A 106 10.58 15.06 1.97
N ILE A 107 10.29 15.20 0.66
CA ILE A 107 11.15 15.92 -0.29
C ILE A 107 11.27 17.39 0.14
N ASP A 108 10.14 18.10 0.19
CA ASP A 108 10.06 19.51 0.57
C ASP A 108 8.65 19.86 1.11
N ARG A 109 8.44 21.16 1.38
CA ARG A 109 7.14 21.69 1.85
C ARG A 109 5.99 21.40 0.88
N ALA A 110 6.20 21.55 -0.43
CA ALA A 110 5.14 21.39 -1.42
C ALA A 110 4.66 19.93 -1.44
N HIS A 111 5.59 18.98 -1.42
CA HIS A 111 5.28 17.55 -1.40
C HIS A 111 4.62 17.10 -0.09
N ALA A 112 5.07 17.62 1.04
CA ALA A 112 4.45 17.35 2.34
C ALA A 112 3.00 17.85 2.41
N VAL A 113 2.76 19.10 2.00
CA VAL A 113 1.41 19.70 1.96
C VAL A 113 0.53 18.98 0.95
N HIS A 114 1.05 18.67 -0.23
CA HIS A 114 0.34 17.91 -1.25
C HIS A 114 -0.09 16.54 -0.73
N THR A 115 0.82 15.79 -0.10
CA THR A 115 0.52 14.48 0.48
C THR A 115 -0.64 14.57 1.49
N GLN A 116 -0.56 15.52 2.41
CA GLN A 116 -1.57 15.71 3.44
C GLN A 116 -2.92 16.15 2.85
N HIS A 117 -2.90 17.12 1.95
CA HIS A 117 -4.10 17.65 1.31
C HIS A 117 -4.80 16.59 0.45
N ASN A 118 -4.07 15.96 -0.47
CA ASN A 118 -4.60 14.95 -1.37
C ASN A 118 -5.25 13.79 -0.59
N ASN A 119 -4.51 13.24 0.38
CA ASN A 119 -4.95 12.05 1.10
C ASN A 119 -6.15 12.37 2.01
N VAL A 120 -6.01 13.39 2.86
CA VAL A 120 -7.02 13.70 3.88
C VAL A 120 -8.30 14.27 3.27
N ILE A 121 -8.19 15.17 2.27
CA ILE A 121 -9.38 15.77 1.65
C ILE A 121 -10.08 14.76 0.72
N GLY A 122 -9.34 13.97 -0.05
CA GLY A 122 -9.93 12.91 -0.87
C GLY A 122 -10.70 11.89 -0.01
N ASN A 123 -10.13 11.47 1.11
CA ASN A 123 -10.79 10.58 2.07
C ASN A 123 -12.03 11.25 2.72
N LEU A 124 -11.96 12.53 3.10
CA LEU A 124 -13.13 13.25 3.64
C LEU A 124 -14.26 13.34 2.60
N ASN A 125 -13.97 13.72 1.36
CA ASN A 125 -14.97 13.77 0.30
C ASN A 125 -15.64 12.41 0.09
N LEU A 126 -14.88 11.32 0.18
CA LEU A 126 -15.41 9.96 0.10
C LEU A 126 -16.37 9.63 1.25
N LEU A 127 -16.00 9.99 2.48
CA LEU A 127 -16.86 9.79 3.65
C LEU A 127 -18.19 10.53 3.52
N TYR A 128 -18.17 11.77 3.01
CA TYR A 128 -19.38 12.54 2.71
C TYR A 128 -20.20 11.91 1.58
N ALA A 129 -19.56 11.49 0.49
CA ALA A 129 -20.24 10.83 -0.62
C ALA A 129 -20.97 9.56 -0.15
N ILE A 130 -20.32 8.73 0.68
CA ILE A 130 -20.95 7.54 1.28
C ILE A 130 -22.12 7.97 2.17
N ALA A 131 -21.89 8.88 3.13
CA ALA A 131 -22.90 9.27 4.10
C ALA A 131 -24.17 9.88 3.47
N GLU A 132 -24.02 10.67 2.42
CA GLU A 132 -25.13 11.38 1.76
C GLU A 132 -25.85 10.53 0.70
N ILE A 133 -25.15 9.63 0.02
CA ILE A 133 -25.72 8.83 -1.08
C ILE A 133 -26.27 7.51 -0.54
N ASP A 134 -25.44 6.74 0.15
CA ASP A 134 -25.80 5.44 0.72
C ASP A 134 -24.87 5.05 1.88
N PRO A 135 -25.26 5.28 3.14
CA PRO A 135 -24.44 4.94 4.30
C PRO A 135 -24.29 3.43 4.53
N SER A 136 -24.95 2.59 3.73
CA SER A 136 -24.76 1.13 3.78
C SER A 136 -23.51 0.66 3.03
N ILE A 137 -22.93 1.49 2.18
CA ILE A 137 -21.67 1.19 1.46
C ILE A 137 -20.57 0.86 2.46
N HIS A 138 -19.87 -0.26 2.25
CA HIS A 138 -18.71 -0.63 3.05
C HIS A 138 -17.43 0.01 2.53
N LEU A 139 -16.73 0.76 3.39
CA LEU A 139 -15.41 1.28 3.07
C LEU A 139 -14.32 0.28 3.51
N VAL A 140 -13.54 -0.22 2.57
CA VAL A 140 -12.27 -0.91 2.83
C VAL A 140 -11.13 0.07 2.55
N LYS A 141 -10.57 0.66 3.61
CA LYS A 141 -9.50 1.66 3.53
C LYS A 141 -8.15 0.97 3.62
N LEU A 142 -7.20 1.39 2.78
CA LEU A 142 -5.80 1.08 3.02
C LEU A 142 -5.22 2.09 4.03
N GLY A 143 -4.99 1.63 5.26
CA GLY A 143 -4.25 2.34 6.30
C GLY A 143 -2.74 2.12 6.13
N THR A 144 -2.01 1.98 7.23
CA THR A 144 -0.62 1.50 7.21
C THR A 144 -0.14 1.04 8.60
N MET A 145 0.65 -0.03 8.66
CA MET A 145 1.36 -0.39 9.91
C MET A 145 2.25 0.73 10.44
N GLY A 146 2.69 1.66 9.59
CA GLY A 146 3.50 2.80 9.99
C GLY A 146 2.77 3.82 10.87
N GLU A 147 1.44 3.72 11.04
CA GLU A 147 0.69 4.56 11.96
C GLU A 147 1.10 4.36 13.42
N TYR A 148 1.39 3.11 13.79
CA TYR A 148 1.72 2.74 15.17
C TYR A 148 3.12 3.18 15.60
N GLY A 149 4.02 3.38 14.63
CA GLY A 149 5.44 3.54 14.89
C GLY A 149 6.03 2.27 15.51
N THR A 150 6.94 2.43 16.48
CA THR A 150 7.66 1.32 17.12
C THR A 150 7.62 1.47 18.65
N PRO A 151 6.46 1.28 19.28
CA PRO A 151 6.34 1.39 20.74
C PRO A 151 7.01 0.20 21.44
N ASN A 152 7.25 0.33 22.74
CA ASN A 152 7.83 -0.74 23.57
C ASN A 152 6.74 -1.61 24.24
N ILE A 153 5.67 -1.89 23.51
CA ILE A 153 4.54 -2.76 23.87
C ILE A 153 4.08 -3.50 22.61
N ASP A 154 3.27 -4.54 22.76
CA ASP A 154 2.64 -5.22 21.63
C ASP A 154 1.76 -4.26 20.83
N ILE A 155 1.81 -4.38 19.51
CA ILE A 155 0.99 -3.62 18.58
C ILE A 155 -0.28 -4.42 18.31
N GLU A 156 -1.40 -3.92 18.83
CA GLU A 156 -2.73 -4.51 18.66
C GLU A 156 -3.36 -4.16 17.29
N GLU A 157 -4.48 -4.78 16.95
CA GLU A 157 -5.28 -4.46 15.77
C GLU A 157 -6.16 -3.21 16.02
N GLY A 158 -5.50 -2.04 16.02
CA GLY A 158 -6.14 -0.71 16.05
C GLY A 158 -6.69 -0.24 17.40
N TRP A 159 -6.97 -1.14 18.32
CA TRP A 159 -7.60 -0.86 19.62
C TRP A 159 -6.79 -1.41 20.79
N LEU A 160 -6.75 -0.67 21.89
CA LEU A 160 -6.02 -1.05 23.10
C LEU A 160 -6.97 -1.02 24.32
N GLU A 161 -7.06 -2.14 25.02
CA GLU A 161 -7.69 -2.23 26.34
C GLU A 161 -6.72 -1.68 27.39
N ILE A 162 -7.13 -0.67 28.15
CA ILE A 162 -6.28 -0.03 29.17
C ILE A 162 -6.95 -0.05 30.53
N GLU A 163 -6.14 -0.24 31.58
CA GLU A 163 -6.53 0.05 32.96
C GLU A 163 -5.66 1.20 33.48
N HIS A 164 -6.26 2.36 33.74
CA HIS A 164 -5.55 3.55 34.23
C HIS A 164 -6.27 4.14 35.44
N LYS A 165 -5.54 4.20 36.57
CA LYS A 165 -6.05 4.76 37.85
C LYS A 165 -7.37 4.11 38.31
N GLY A 166 -7.47 2.79 38.21
CA GLY A 166 -8.64 2.00 38.63
C GLY A 166 -9.85 2.09 37.69
N ARG A 167 -9.68 2.63 36.48
CA ARG A 167 -10.72 2.68 35.43
C ARG A 167 -10.25 1.89 34.23
N ARG A 168 -11.17 1.17 33.59
CA ARG A 168 -10.94 0.43 32.33
C ARG A 168 -11.62 1.13 31.18
N ASP A 169 -10.96 1.13 30.03
CA ASP A 169 -11.50 1.68 28.79
C ASP A 169 -10.86 0.99 27.57
N ARG A 170 -11.57 1.03 26.43
CA ARG A 170 -11.07 0.58 25.13
C ARG A 170 -10.85 1.80 24.25
N VAL A 171 -9.60 2.10 23.95
CA VAL A 171 -9.22 3.30 23.19
C VAL A 171 -8.57 2.92 21.87
N MET A 172 -8.58 3.83 20.90
CA MET A 172 -7.74 3.63 19.71
C MET A 172 -6.28 3.52 20.14
N PHE A 173 -5.56 2.57 19.54
CA PHE A 173 -4.15 2.36 19.80
C PHE A 173 -3.35 3.65 19.52
N PRO A 174 -2.44 4.09 20.40
CA PRO A 174 -1.67 5.31 20.23
C PRO A 174 -0.86 5.33 18.92
N LYS A 175 -0.97 6.42 18.15
CA LYS A 175 -0.29 6.56 16.84
C LYS A 175 0.98 7.40 16.96
N ARG A 176 2.06 6.97 16.29
CA ARG A 176 3.35 7.66 16.25
C ARG A 176 4.05 7.48 14.88
N PRO A 177 3.50 8.06 13.81
CA PRO A 177 4.08 7.97 12.48
C PRO A 177 5.39 8.76 12.36
N ASN A 178 6.28 8.34 11.45
CA ASN A 178 7.59 8.98 11.28
C ASN A 178 7.71 9.85 10.01
N SER A 179 6.66 9.99 9.18
CA SER A 179 6.68 10.84 7.97
C SER A 179 5.34 11.50 7.71
N PHE A 180 5.29 12.52 6.83
CA PHE A 180 4.03 13.16 6.44
C PHE A 180 3.07 12.21 5.72
N TYR A 181 3.55 11.22 4.96
CA TYR A 181 2.70 10.14 4.43
C TYR A 181 2.01 9.33 5.54
N HIS A 182 2.78 8.68 6.43
CA HIS A 182 2.21 7.89 7.51
C HIS A 182 1.30 8.72 8.42
N LEU A 183 1.60 10.01 8.60
CA LEU A 183 0.76 10.93 9.35
C LEU A 183 -0.58 11.22 8.65
N SER A 184 -0.63 11.28 7.31
CA SER A 184 -1.91 11.44 6.62
C SER A 184 -2.82 10.24 6.83
N LYS A 185 -2.26 9.02 6.87
CA LYS A 185 -3.04 7.80 7.18
C LYS A 185 -3.61 7.81 8.59
N VAL A 186 -2.81 8.26 9.57
CA VAL A 186 -3.33 8.51 10.92
C VAL A 186 -4.53 9.45 10.89
N HIS A 187 -4.48 10.53 10.12
CA HIS A 187 -5.61 11.47 10.00
C HIS A 187 -6.83 10.83 9.33
N ASP A 188 -6.63 10.03 8.29
CA ASP A 188 -7.71 9.28 7.66
C ASP A 188 -8.41 8.35 8.65
N SER A 189 -7.65 7.52 9.36
CA SER A 189 -8.22 6.54 10.31
C SER A 189 -9.00 7.23 11.42
N HIS A 190 -8.56 8.40 11.90
CA HIS A 190 -9.32 9.20 12.86
C HIS A 190 -10.61 9.79 12.26
N ASN A 191 -10.56 10.26 11.01
CA ASN A 191 -11.74 10.78 10.31
C ASN A 191 -12.76 9.66 10.04
N ILE A 192 -12.29 8.47 9.65
CA ILE A 192 -13.14 7.31 9.39
C ILE A 192 -13.75 6.80 10.70
N GLU A 193 -12.97 6.64 11.78
CA GLU A 193 -13.50 6.29 13.11
C GLU A 193 -14.61 7.25 13.52
N PHE A 194 -14.37 8.55 13.37
CA PHE A 194 -15.34 9.59 13.69
C PHE A 194 -16.62 9.41 12.87
N ALA A 195 -16.50 9.21 11.56
CA ALA A 195 -17.64 9.03 10.66
C ALA A 195 -18.42 7.75 10.97
N CYS A 196 -17.75 6.64 11.28
CA CYS A 196 -18.41 5.42 11.76
C CYS A 196 -19.19 5.68 13.05
N ARG A 197 -18.54 6.26 14.06
CA ARG A 197 -19.15 6.49 15.38
C ARG A 197 -20.29 7.52 15.36
N ILE A 198 -20.19 8.56 14.53
CA ILE A 198 -21.16 9.68 14.52
C ILE A 198 -22.23 9.53 13.45
N TRP A 199 -21.88 9.07 12.25
CA TRP A 199 -22.82 8.94 11.13
C TRP A 199 -23.32 7.50 10.93
N GLY A 200 -22.76 6.53 11.66
CA GLY A 200 -23.15 5.12 11.51
C GLY A 200 -22.57 4.45 10.27
N LEU A 201 -21.51 5.03 9.67
CA LEU A 201 -20.81 4.39 8.56
C LEU A 201 -20.20 3.06 9.00
N ARG A 202 -19.90 2.19 8.02
CA ARG A 202 -19.21 0.92 8.25
C ARG A 202 -17.88 0.92 7.50
N ALA A 203 -16.78 0.64 8.19
CA ALA A 203 -15.46 0.65 7.57
C ALA A 203 -14.53 -0.43 8.14
N THR A 204 -13.65 -0.93 7.28
CA THR A 204 -12.49 -1.73 7.65
C THR A 204 -11.23 -1.00 7.24
N ASP A 205 -10.40 -0.63 8.20
CA ASP A 205 -9.08 -0.06 7.98
C ASP A 205 -8.02 -1.17 7.99
N LEU A 206 -7.34 -1.31 6.87
CA LEU A 206 -6.32 -2.33 6.67
C LEU A 206 -4.95 -1.70 6.85
N ASN A 207 -4.40 -1.84 8.06
CA ASN A 207 -3.05 -1.39 8.40
C ASN A 207 -2.03 -2.36 7.81
N GLN A 208 -1.69 -2.12 6.55
CA GLN A 208 -0.85 -3.01 5.77
C GLN A 208 0.65 -2.84 6.06
N GLY A 209 1.34 -3.98 6.10
CA GLY A 209 2.80 -4.06 6.10
C GLY A 209 3.43 -3.69 4.74
N VAL A 210 4.72 -3.93 4.61
CA VAL A 210 5.44 -3.69 3.35
C VAL A 210 5.11 -4.81 2.36
N VAL A 211 4.50 -4.43 1.24
CA VAL A 211 4.20 -5.38 0.16
C VAL A 211 5.47 -5.73 -0.62
N TYR A 212 5.63 -7.01 -0.93
CA TYR A 212 6.60 -7.52 -1.89
C TYR A 212 5.94 -8.35 -3.00
N GLY A 213 6.63 -8.48 -4.12
CA GLY A 213 6.16 -9.24 -5.28
C GLY A 213 5.72 -8.35 -6.44
N GLN A 214 5.59 -8.94 -7.63
CA GLN A 214 5.20 -8.22 -8.84
C GLN A 214 4.03 -8.90 -9.56
N GLN A 215 3.71 -10.15 -9.21
CA GLN A 215 2.82 -11.00 -9.99
C GLN A 215 1.67 -11.54 -9.15
N THR A 216 0.49 -11.62 -9.77
CA THR A 216 -0.66 -12.38 -9.29
C THR A 216 -1.15 -13.29 -10.42
N PRO A 217 -1.95 -14.34 -10.13
CA PRO A 217 -2.48 -15.22 -11.17
C PRO A 217 -3.27 -14.50 -12.27
N GLN A 218 -3.78 -13.28 -12.00
CA GLN A 218 -4.48 -12.45 -12.98
C GLN A 218 -3.52 -11.58 -13.79
N THR A 219 -2.53 -10.94 -13.15
CA THR A 219 -1.59 -10.05 -13.87
C THR A 219 -0.64 -10.82 -14.78
N GLU A 220 -0.41 -12.11 -14.52
CA GLU A 220 0.45 -12.98 -15.34
C GLU A 220 -0.24 -13.54 -16.60
N ARG A 221 -1.56 -13.36 -16.75
CA ARG A 221 -2.30 -13.95 -17.89
C ARG A 221 -1.90 -13.35 -19.24
N ASP A 222 -1.46 -12.10 -19.24
CA ASP A 222 -0.96 -11.39 -20.42
C ASP A 222 0.02 -10.30 -19.96
N PRO A 223 1.17 -10.09 -20.62
CA PRO A 223 2.14 -9.07 -20.25
C PRO A 223 1.56 -7.66 -20.11
N ARG A 224 0.50 -7.34 -20.87
CA ARG A 224 -0.18 -6.04 -20.83
C ARG A 224 -0.99 -5.83 -19.54
N LEU A 225 -1.27 -6.90 -18.80
CA LEU A 225 -1.91 -6.87 -17.47
C LEU A 225 -0.90 -6.77 -16.32
N ALA A 226 0.40 -6.71 -16.59
CA ALA A 226 1.42 -6.60 -15.55
C ALA A 226 1.16 -5.40 -14.63
N THR A 227 1.37 -5.57 -13.33
CA THR A 227 1.43 -4.44 -12.39
C THR A 227 2.85 -3.84 -12.37
N ARG A 228 2.96 -2.62 -11.87
CA ARG A 228 4.25 -1.91 -11.80
C ARG A 228 5.22 -2.56 -10.82
N PHE A 229 6.51 -2.28 -10.98
CA PHE A 229 7.57 -2.74 -10.09
C PHE A 229 8.59 -1.64 -9.84
N ASP A 230 8.47 -1.00 -8.69
CA ASP A 230 9.21 0.23 -8.34
C ASP A 230 10.55 -0.15 -7.68
N TYR A 231 11.67 0.33 -8.26
CA TYR A 231 13.03 0.08 -7.77
C TYR A 231 13.69 1.32 -7.16
N ASP A 232 13.17 2.50 -7.46
CA ASP A 232 13.76 3.78 -7.07
C ASP A 232 13.70 3.99 -5.55
N ALA A 233 14.49 4.92 -5.02
CA ALA A 233 14.55 5.17 -3.58
C ALA A 233 13.34 5.94 -3.01
N VAL A 234 12.45 6.44 -3.88
CA VAL A 234 11.27 7.20 -3.48
C VAL A 234 10.04 6.30 -3.34
N PHE A 235 9.74 5.49 -4.34
CA PHE A 235 8.58 4.60 -4.37
C PHE A 235 8.94 3.12 -4.18
N GLY A 236 10.17 2.68 -4.46
CA GLY A 236 10.60 1.31 -4.20
C GLY A 236 10.56 0.95 -2.71
N THR A 237 10.14 -0.28 -2.41
CA THR A 237 10.10 -0.83 -1.04
C THR A 237 11.27 -1.78 -0.81
N VAL A 238 11.67 -1.95 0.45
CA VAL A 238 12.93 -2.61 0.85
C VAL A 238 13.18 -3.95 0.17
N LEU A 239 12.25 -4.89 0.24
CA LEU A 239 12.47 -6.25 -0.27
C LEU A 239 12.47 -6.29 -1.81
N ASN A 240 11.57 -5.56 -2.46
CA ASN A 240 11.56 -5.42 -3.91
C ASN A 240 12.87 -4.80 -4.42
N ARG A 241 13.35 -3.73 -3.75
CA ARG A 241 14.62 -3.09 -4.06
C ARG A 241 15.81 -4.03 -3.88
N PHE A 242 15.83 -4.82 -2.81
CA PHE A 242 16.92 -5.78 -2.58
C PHE A 242 16.98 -6.86 -3.66
N VAL A 243 15.82 -7.39 -4.06
CA VAL A 243 15.75 -8.36 -5.16
C VAL A 243 16.27 -7.75 -6.45
N ILE A 244 15.90 -6.50 -6.74
CA ILE A 244 16.35 -5.79 -7.93
C ILE A 244 17.86 -5.53 -7.89
N GLN A 245 18.37 -5.02 -6.76
CA GLN A 245 19.81 -4.78 -6.55
C GLN A 245 20.64 -6.05 -6.71
N ALA A 246 20.22 -7.17 -6.11
CA ALA A 246 20.92 -8.45 -6.22
C ALA A 246 21.07 -8.90 -7.69
N VAL A 247 20.00 -8.83 -8.48
CA VAL A 247 20.01 -9.24 -9.90
C VAL A 247 20.87 -8.30 -10.75
N LEU A 248 20.88 -7.00 -10.43
CA LEU A 248 21.73 -6.02 -11.10
C LEU A 248 23.22 -6.14 -10.74
N GLY A 249 23.55 -6.86 -9.66
CA GLY A 249 24.90 -6.90 -9.10
C GLY A 249 25.25 -5.65 -8.28
N GLU A 250 24.25 -4.90 -7.83
CA GLU A 250 24.39 -3.75 -6.94
C GLU A 250 24.36 -4.22 -5.48
N PRO A 251 25.15 -3.62 -4.57
CA PRO A 251 25.04 -3.90 -3.15
C PRO A 251 23.63 -3.64 -2.62
N LEU A 252 23.14 -4.51 -1.73
CA LEU A 252 21.87 -4.31 -1.03
C LEU A 252 22.00 -3.11 -0.09
N THR A 253 21.18 -2.08 -0.33
CA THR A 253 21.29 -0.81 0.41
C THR A 253 20.59 -0.88 1.77
N VAL A 254 21.32 -1.28 2.82
CA VAL A 254 20.83 -1.33 4.19
C VAL A 254 21.00 0.05 4.84
N TYR A 255 19.91 0.66 5.31
CA TYR A 255 19.98 1.98 5.97
C TYR A 255 20.31 1.82 7.46
N GLY A 256 21.42 2.43 7.91
CA GLY A 256 21.90 2.31 9.28
C GLY A 256 22.37 0.90 9.62
N SER A 257 21.91 0.36 10.74
CA SER A 257 22.28 -1.00 11.19
C SER A 257 21.52 -2.13 10.50
N GLY A 258 20.37 -1.83 9.88
CA GLY A 258 19.44 -2.82 9.35
C GLY A 258 18.55 -3.51 10.40
N GLY A 259 18.57 -3.06 11.65
CA GLY A 259 17.76 -3.65 12.73
C GLY A 259 16.29 -3.19 12.77
N GLN A 260 15.85 -2.40 11.79
CA GLN A 260 14.46 -1.93 11.71
C GLN A 260 13.55 -3.10 11.31
N THR A 261 12.60 -3.46 12.17
CA THR A 261 11.67 -4.58 11.93
C THR A 261 10.33 -4.09 11.42
N ARG A 262 9.81 -4.68 10.34
CA ARG A 262 8.51 -4.33 9.75
C ARG A 262 7.71 -5.58 9.45
N GLY A 263 6.39 -5.43 9.46
CA GLY A 263 5.49 -6.42 8.86
C GLY A 263 5.67 -6.45 7.35
N ILE A 264 5.66 -7.65 6.75
CA ILE A 264 5.70 -7.86 5.31
C ILE A 264 4.51 -8.70 4.85
N ILE A 265 4.18 -8.58 3.57
CA ILE A 265 3.09 -9.33 2.94
C ILE A 265 3.31 -9.48 1.44
N ASP A 266 2.94 -10.63 0.88
CA ASP A 266 2.92 -10.86 -0.57
C ASP A 266 1.80 -10.05 -1.24
N ILE A 267 2.02 -9.56 -2.45
CA ILE A 267 0.97 -8.90 -3.25
C ILE A 267 -0.26 -9.79 -3.49
N ARG A 268 -0.09 -11.12 -3.56
CA ARG A 268 -1.19 -12.09 -3.67
C ARG A 268 -2.02 -12.17 -2.40
N ASP A 269 -1.37 -12.11 -1.24
CA ASP A 269 -2.08 -12.01 0.04
C ASP A 269 -2.75 -10.65 0.19
N THR A 270 -2.16 -9.59 -0.39
CA THR A 270 -2.79 -8.27 -0.41
C THR A 270 -4.15 -8.29 -1.09
N VAL A 271 -4.23 -8.83 -2.31
CA VAL A 271 -5.50 -8.87 -3.05
C VAL A 271 -6.52 -9.78 -2.37
N GLU A 272 -6.08 -10.88 -1.77
CA GLU A 272 -6.96 -11.81 -1.04
C GLU A 272 -7.49 -11.19 0.25
N CYS A 273 -6.66 -10.47 1.02
CA CYS A 273 -7.10 -9.77 2.22
C CYS A 273 -8.18 -8.71 1.91
N ILE A 274 -8.03 -8.00 0.78
CA ILE A 274 -9.04 -7.02 0.34
C ILE A 274 -10.35 -7.72 -0.01
N ARG A 275 -10.29 -8.83 -0.76
CA ARG A 275 -11.47 -9.64 -1.09
C ARG A 275 -12.15 -10.17 0.17
N LEU A 276 -11.38 -10.65 1.14
CA LEU A 276 -11.89 -11.13 2.44
C LEU A 276 -12.57 -10.01 3.23
N ALA A 277 -11.96 -8.81 3.28
CA ALA A 277 -12.55 -7.66 3.95
C ALA A 277 -13.85 -7.21 3.27
N ALA A 278 -13.90 -7.18 1.93
CA ALA A 278 -15.09 -6.82 1.16
C ALA A 278 -16.22 -7.85 1.31
N ALA A 279 -15.89 -9.15 1.31
CA ALA A 279 -16.86 -10.23 1.45
C ALA A 279 -17.41 -10.40 2.87
N ASN A 280 -16.71 -9.87 3.88
CA ASN A 280 -17.12 -9.90 5.28
C ASN A 280 -17.22 -8.46 5.81
N PRO A 281 -18.21 -7.66 5.37
CA PRO A 281 -18.27 -6.23 5.63
C PRO A 281 -18.37 -5.92 7.12
N ALA A 282 -17.97 -4.70 7.51
CA ALA A 282 -18.12 -4.25 8.88
C ALA A 282 -19.60 -4.00 9.19
N GLU A 283 -19.96 -4.05 10.47
CA GLU A 283 -21.31 -3.71 10.92
C GLU A 283 -21.56 -2.19 10.84
N PRO A 284 -22.82 -1.73 10.72
CA PRO A 284 -23.15 -0.30 10.81
C PRO A 284 -22.58 0.34 12.08
N GLY A 285 -21.86 1.45 11.93
CA GLY A 285 -21.18 2.15 13.03
C GLY A 285 -19.86 1.52 13.47
N GLU A 286 -19.45 0.40 12.89
CA GLU A 286 -18.19 -0.27 13.22
C GLU A 286 -17.02 0.34 12.44
N PHE A 287 -15.96 0.69 13.19
CA PHE A 287 -14.63 0.94 12.64
C PHE A 287 -13.72 -0.24 12.99
N ARG A 288 -13.67 -1.20 12.08
CA ARG A 288 -12.85 -2.40 12.23
C ARG A 288 -11.44 -2.11 11.74
N VAL A 289 -10.44 -2.62 12.44
CA VAL A 289 -9.04 -2.45 12.05
C VAL A 289 -8.39 -3.82 11.99
N PHE A 290 -7.66 -4.09 10.91
CA PHE A 290 -6.82 -5.27 10.80
C PHE A 290 -5.38 -4.89 10.54
N ASN A 291 -4.46 -5.57 11.22
CA ASN A 291 -3.06 -5.51 10.86
C ASN A 291 -2.84 -6.48 9.70
N GLN A 292 -2.62 -5.95 8.49
CA GLN A 292 -2.52 -6.73 7.27
C GLN A 292 -1.04 -7.03 6.94
N LEU A 293 -0.55 -8.11 7.53
CA LEU A 293 0.78 -8.67 7.33
C LEU A 293 0.74 -10.19 7.52
N THR A 294 1.76 -10.89 7.04
CA THR A 294 1.89 -12.34 7.22
C THR A 294 3.10 -12.72 8.05
N GLU A 295 4.15 -11.89 8.02
CA GLU A 295 5.41 -12.10 8.74
C GLU A 295 5.98 -10.76 9.22
N SER A 296 6.87 -10.79 10.21
CA SER A 296 7.67 -9.64 10.63
C SER A 296 9.14 -9.96 10.47
N MET A 297 9.87 -9.08 9.78
CA MET A 297 11.30 -9.25 9.51
C MET A 297 12.03 -7.92 9.64
N SER A 298 13.26 -7.98 10.15
CA SER A 298 14.22 -6.88 10.09
C SER A 298 14.77 -6.68 8.69
N VAL A 299 15.26 -5.48 8.39
CA VAL A 299 15.95 -5.19 7.12
C VAL A 299 17.13 -6.14 6.92
N HIS A 300 17.87 -6.47 7.98
CA HIS A 300 18.96 -7.43 7.92
C HIS A 300 18.48 -8.86 7.59
N GLU A 301 17.39 -9.32 8.18
CA GLU A 301 16.80 -10.63 7.84
C GLU A 301 16.30 -10.68 6.40
N MET A 302 15.73 -9.58 5.88
CA MET A 302 15.35 -9.47 4.46
C MET A 302 16.56 -9.53 3.53
N ALA A 303 17.63 -8.78 3.84
CA ALA A 303 18.87 -8.81 3.06
C ALA A 303 19.49 -10.22 3.06
N LYS A 304 19.51 -10.88 4.22
CA LYS A 304 19.98 -12.26 4.36
C LYS A 304 19.11 -13.23 3.54
N ALA A 305 17.79 -13.11 3.59
CA ALA A 305 16.89 -13.95 2.81
C ALA A 305 17.14 -13.82 1.30
N VAL A 306 17.37 -12.60 0.79
CA VAL A 306 17.75 -12.39 -0.61
C VAL A 306 19.13 -13.00 -0.90
N SER A 307 20.12 -12.76 -0.04
CA SER A 307 21.47 -13.32 -0.21
C SER A 307 21.52 -14.84 -0.20
N ASP A 308 20.71 -15.50 0.63
CA ASP A 308 20.69 -16.96 0.74
C ASP A 308 19.99 -17.62 -0.46
N THR A 309 19.07 -16.90 -1.11
CA THR A 309 18.24 -17.43 -2.20
C THR A 309 18.72 -17.06 -3.59
N PHE A 310 19.44 -15.93 -3.73
CA PHE A 310 20.01 -15.52 -5.00
C PHE A 310 21.21 -16.39 -5.39
N PRO A 311 21.28 -16.93 -6.61
CA PRO A 311 22.38 -17.82 -7.02
C PRO A 311 23.72 -17.11 -7.24
N GLY A 312 23.72 -15.77 -7.35
CA GLY A 312 24.92 -14.96 -7.53
C GLY A 312 25.52 -14.45 -6.22
N ILE A 313 26.59 -13.67 -6.35
CA ILE A 313 27.21 -12.99 -5.19
C ILE A 313 26.33 -11.79 -4.84
N VAL A 314 25.94 -11.71 -3.57
CA VAL A 314 25.23 -10.55 -3.02
C VAL A 314 26.15 -9.83 -2.05
N GLU A 315 26.41 -8.56 -2.34
CA GLU A 315 27.08 -7.66 -1.40
C GLU A 315 26.03 -6.86 -0.62
N VAL A 316 26.36 -6.49 0.62
CA VAL A 316 25.50 -5.66 1.46
C VAL A 316 26.28 -4.40 1.81
N GLU A 317 25.69 -3.25 1.54
CA GLU A 317 26.25 -1.94 1.89
C GLU A 317 25.39 -1.27 2.95
N ASN A 318 26.02 -0.88 4.07
CA ASN A 318 25.38 -0.09 5.10
C ASN A 318 25.56 1.40 4.78
N LEU A 319 24.44 2.06 4.46
CA LEU A 319 24.39 3.49 4.18
C LEU A 319 24.07 4.30 5.45
N GLU A 320 24.45 5.58 5.45
CA GLU A 320 23.88 6.54 6.41
C GLU A 320 22.36 6.56 6.24
N ASN A 321 21.61 6.37 7.34
CA ASN A 321 20.15 6.29 7.25
C ASN A 321 19.58 7.66 6.85
N PRO A 322 18.93 7.80 5.67
CA PRO A 322 18.34 9.06 5.26
C PRO A 322 17.07 9.40 6.08
N ARG A 323 16.54 8.45 6.85
CA ARG A 323 15.32 8.58 7.63
C ARG A 323 15.60 8.89 9.10
N VAL A 324 14.55 9.24 9.83
CA VAL A 324 14.59 9.34 11.30
C VAL A 324 13.69 8.25 11.88
N GLU A 325 14.30 7.16 12.29
CA GLU A 325 13.63 5.99 12.88
C GLU A 325 14.56 5.28 13.86
N ALA A 326 14.01 4.39 14.68
CA ALA A 326 14.82 3.59 15.60
C ALA A 326 15.60 2.52 14.82
N ASP A 327 16.93 2.48 14.99
CA ASP A 327 17.79 1.49 14.33
C ASP A 327 17.57 0.06 14.83
N GLN A 328 17.16 -0.10 16.08
CA GLN A 328 16.72 -1.36 16.69
C GLN A 328 15.58 -1.05 17.66
N HIS A 329 14.56 -1.90 17.68
CA HIS A 329 13.39 -1.69 18.53
C HIS A 329 12.65 -3.00 18.82
N TYR A 330 11.86 -3.00 19.89
CA TYR A 330 10.83 -4.00 20.10
C TYR A 330 9.83 -3.98 18.94
N TYR A 331 9.39 -5.16 18.49
CA TYR A 331 8.36 -5.27 17.46
C TYR A 331 7.65 -6.61 17.58
N ASN A 332 6.45 -6.59 18.15
CA ASN A 332 5.54 -7.72 18.20
C ASN A 332 4.15 -7.22 17.82
N VAL A 333 3.55 -7.83 16.80
CA VAL A 333 2.31 -7.36 16.18
C VAL A 333 1.27 -8.46 16.25
N VAL A 334 0.06 -8.13 16.70
CA VAL A 334 -1.11 -9.00 16.60
C VAL A 334 -1.72 -8.84 15.20
N PHE A 335 -1.94 -9.94 14.49
CA PHE A 335 -2.53 -9.94 13.13
C PHE A 335 -3.44 -11.15 12.91
N THR A 336 -4.42 -11.32 13.79
CA THR A 336 -5.31 -12.50 13.78
C THR A 336 -6.61 -12.28 13.02
N GLY A 337 -7.01 -11.03 12.79
CA GLY A 337 -8.25 -10.66 12.13
C GLY A 337 -8.41 -11.31 10.75
N LEU A 338 -7.45 -11.09 9.84
CA LEU A 338 -7.52 -11.65 8.48
C LEU A 338 -7.41 -13.18 8.42
N PRO A 339 -6.51 -13.85 9.19
CA PRO A 339 -6.55 -15.30 9.34
C PRO A 339 -7.90 -15.84 9.83
N SER A 340 -8.58 -15.13 10.74
CA SER A 340 -9.92 -15.54 11.23
C SER A 340 -11.00 -15.46 10.14
N LEU A 341 -10.79 -14.62 9.12
CA LEU A 341 -11.65 -14.56 7.93
C LEU A 341 -11.29 -15.60 6.87
N GLY A 342 -10.22 -16.38 7.08
CA GLY A 342 -9.82 -17.50 6.21
C GLY A 342 -8.56 -17.26 5.38
N LEU A 343 -7.80 -16.17 5.60
CA LEU A 343 -6.54 -15.93 4.89
C LEU A 343 -5.60 -17.13 5.00
N GLN A 344 -5.12 -17.61 3.85
CA GLN A 344 -4.04 -18.59 3.75
C GLN A 344 -2.79 -17.89 3.23
N PRO A 345 -1.80 -17.60 4.09
CA PRO A 345 -0.70 -16.71 3.74
C PRO A 345 0.34 -17.37 2.83
N HIS A 346 0.89 -16.58 1.92
CA HIS A 346 2.07 -16.89 1.11
C HIS A 346 3.32 -16.34 1.80
N ARG A 347 4.02 -17.18 2.56
CA ARG A 347 5.20 -16.76 3.33
C ARG A 347 6.43 -16.60 2.45
N LEU A 348 7.30 -15.68 2.81
CA LEU A 348 8.53 -15.38 2.08
C LEU A 348 9.43 -16.61 1.88
N SER A 349 9.47 -17.50 2.88
CA SER A 349 10.23 -18.75 2.85
C SER A 349 9.80 -19.72 1.74
N ASP A 350 8.57 -19.60 1.23
CA ASP A 350 7.94 -20.60 0.38
C ASP A 350 8.30 -20.41 -1.10
N THR A 351 9.60 -20.21 -1.40
CA THR A 351 10.18 -20.04 -2.76
C THR A 351 9.74 -18.78 -3.54
N LEU A 352 9.24 -17.78 -2.82
CA LEU A 352 8.59 -16.62 -3.43
C LEU A 352 9.53 -15.57 -4.01
N ILE A 353 10.65 -15.32 -3.33
CA ILE A 353 11.62 -14.33 -3.82
C ILE A 353 12.23 -14.78 -5.16
N THR A 354 12.43 -16.08 -5.35
CA THR A 354 13.14 -16.59 -6.52
C THR A 354 12.35 -16.40 -7.82
N SER A 355 11.02 -16.32 -7.76
CA SER A 355 10.19 -16.03 -8.95
C SER A 355 10.36 -14.60 -9.45
N LEU A 356 10.86 -13.68 -8.62
CA LEU A 356 11.10 -12.29 -9.00
C LEU A 356 12.43 -12.12 -9.74
N PHE A 357 13.42 -12.99 -9.55
CA PHE A 357 14.72 -12.84 -10.23
C PHE A 357 14.61 -12.85 -11.77
N PRO A 358 13.87 -13.79 -12.40
CA PRO A 358 13.68 -13.77 -13.86
C PRO A 358 12.96 -12.51 -14.34
N VAL A 359 11.99 -11.99 -13.57
CA VAL A 359 11.26 -10.76 -13.91
C VAL A 359 12.22 -9.57 -13.94
N VAL A 360 13.12 -9.47 -12.95
CA VAL A 360 14.13 -8.41 -12.94
C VAL A 360 15.13 -8.59 -14.08
N GLU A 361 15.65 -9.80 -14.27
CA GLU A 361 16.66 -10.09 -15.30
C GLU A 361 16.15 -9.73 -16.70
N GLN A 362 14.88 -10.03 -17.00
CA GLN A 362 14.23 -9.69 -18.26
C GLN A 362 14.21 -8.18 -18.54
N HIS A 363 14.17 -7.35 -17.49
CA HIS A 363 13.97 -5.91 -17.59
C HIS A 363 15.15 -5.09 -17.07
N ARG A 364 16.29 -5.71 -16.75
CA ARG A 364 17.45 -5.08 -16.12
C ARG A 364 17.94 -3.81 -16.81
N GLU A 365 17.89 -3.78 -18.15
CA GLU A 365 18.34 -2.64 -18.98
C GLU A 365 17.46 -1.38 -18.83
N ARG A 366 16.28 -1.50 -18.19
CA ARG A 366 15.37 -0.37 -17.93
C ARG A 366 15.70 0.36 -16.63
N VAL A 367 16.65 -0.12 -15.85
CA VAL A 367 16.98 0.47 -14.55
C VAL A 367 17.78 1.74 -14.74
N ASN A 368 17.26 2.84 -14.21
CA ASN A 368 18.02 4.04 -13.96
C ASN A 368 18.83 3.86 -12.66
N HIS A 369 20.11 3.50 -12.79
CA HIS A 369 20.99 3.22 -11.65
C HIS A 369 21.10 4.41 -10.68
N THR A 370 21.01 5.66 -11.16
CA THR A 370 21.12 6.83 -10.27
C THR A 370 19.91 6.97 -9.34
N ALA A 371 18.77 6.36 -9.67
CA ALA A 371 17.57 6.38 -8.85
C ALA A 371 17.58 5.34 -7.72
N LEU A 372 18.55 4.42 -7.70
CA LEU A 372 18.66 3.39 -6.65
C LEU A 372 19.09 4.00 -5.32
N SER A 373 19.93 5.03 -5.32
CA SER A 373 20.44 5.66 -4.10
C SER A 373 19.43 6.63 -3.49
N PRO A 374 19.26 6.65 -2.15
CA PRO A 374 18.38 7.62 -1.50
C PRO A 374 18.94 9.04 -1.53
N THR A 375 18.13 9.99 -1.99
CA THR A 375 18.47 11.42 -2.03
C THR A 375 17.70 12.25 -0.98
N VAL A 376 16.58 11.74 -0.47
CA VAL A 376 15.70 12.48 0.45
C VAL A 376 16.09 12.24 1.91
N ARG A 377 16.66 13.26 2.57
CA ARG A 377 17.07 13.22 3.99
C ARG A 377 15.99 13.84 4.89
N TRP A 378 15.44 13.07 5.82
CA TRP A 378 14.31 13.47 6.67
C TRP A 378 14.63 14.55 7.70
N ARG A 379 15.91 14.71 8.06
CA ARG A 379 16.34 15.84 8.91
C ARG A 379 16.47 17.15 8.13
N SER A 380 16.44 17.11 6.80
CA SER A 380 16.40 18.30 5.96
C SER A 380 14.96 18.65 5.61
N PRO A 381 14.51 19.90 5.82
CA PRO A 381 13.16 20.32 5.47
C PRO A 381 12.96 20.52 3.95
N SER A 382 14.04 20.46 3.17
CA SER A 382 14.05 20.55 1.71
C SER A 382 15.19 19.72 1.16
N ASN A 383 14.95 18.99 0.09
CA ASN A 383 15.92 18.14 -0.59
C ASN A 383 15.89 18.44 -2.09
N ASP A 384 17.06 18.59 -2.70
CA ASP A 384 17.14 18.74 -4.15
C ASP A 384 16.99 17.34 -4.78
N LEU A 385 16.02 17.21 -5.68
CA LEU A 385 15.95 16.04 -6.54
C LEU A 385 17.06 16.17 -7.58
N ALA A 386 17.83 15.10 -7.78
CA ALA A 386 18.80 15.06 -8.87
C ALA A 386 18.02 15.07 -10.19
N THR A 387 17.98 16.22 -10.86
CA THR A 387 17.37 16.40 -12.19
C THR A 387 18.20 15.74 -13.28
#